data_AF-A0A3P7PF17-F1
#
_entry.id   AF-A0A3P7PF17-F1
#
_cell.length_a   1.000
_cell.length_b   1.000
_cell.length_c   1.000
_cell.angle_alpha   90.00
_cell.angle_beta   90.00
_cell.angle_gamma   90.00
#
_symmetry.space_group_name_H-M   'P 1'
#
loop_
_entity.id
_entity.type
_entity.pdbx_description
1 polymer ?
#
loop_
_entity_poly.entity_id
_entity_poly.type
_entity_poly.pdbx_seq_one_letter_code
_entity_poly.pdbx_strand_id
1 'polypeptide(L)'
;MLYAYALNDTLASGGSIWNGTLLTAKMRNRTFKGIAGHVSVDANGDRNADYSLLDMDPETGEFDVVANYYGNEKEYVPVSTKTIDWANAENVPPPDTPVCGFDGTLCRQTTMRASTILHNQ
;
A
#
# COMPACT_ATOMS: atom_id res chain seq x y z
N MET A 1 -13.52 -20.03 -1.87
CA MET A 1 -13.91 -19.88 -3.30
C MET A 1 -12.86 -20.41 -4.26
N LEU A 2 -11.62 -19.93 -4.26
CA LEU A 2 -10.55 -20.39 -5.18
C LEU A 2 -10.43 -21.92 -5.26
N TYR A 3 -10.31 -22.59 -4.12
CA TYR A 3 -10.23 -24.06 -4.06
C TYR A 3 -11.46 -24.74 -4.67
N ALA A 4 -12.68 -24.26 -4.39
CA ALA A 4 -13.90 -24.86 -4.92
C ALA A 4 -13.96 -24.77 -6.46
N TYR A 5 -13.55 -23.63 -7.03
CA TYR A 5 -13.44 -23.48 -8.48
C TYR A 5 -12.40 -24.42 -9.10
N ALA A 6 -11.21 -24.48 -8.52
CA ALA A 6 -10.14 -25.37 -8.99
C ALA A 6 -10.52 -26.86 -8.85
N LEU A 7 -11.20 -27.23 -7.75
CA LEU A 7 -11.70 -28.58 -7.52
C LEU A 7 -12.77 -28.95 -8.55
N ASN A 8 -13.71 -28.06 -8.83
CA ASN A 8 -14.73 -28.28 -9.85
C ASN A 8 -14.11 -28.54 -11.23
N ASP A 9 -13.14 -27.72 -11.65
CA ASP A 9 -12.47 -27.89 -12.94
C ASP A 9 -11.60 -29.17 -12.98
N THR A 10 -11.04 -29.56 -11.83
CA THR A 10 -10.29 -30.82 -11.69
C THR A 10 -11.23 -32.01 -11.89
N LEU A 11 -12.38 -32.04 -11.21
CA LEU A 11 -13.36 -33.11 -11.35
C LEU A 11 -13.98 -33.15 -12.77
N ALA A 12 -14.30 -31.99 -13.34
CA ALA A 12 -14.86 -31.88 -14.69
C ALA A 12 -13.91 -32.37 -15.79
N SER A 13 -12.59 -32.35 -15.54
CA SER A 13 -11.57 -32.90 -16.44
C SER A 13 -11.21 -34.36 -16.16
N GLY A 14 -11.96 -35.05 -15.28
CA GLY A 14 -11.69 -36.44 -14.89
C GLY A 14 -10.51 -36.59 -13.93
N GLY A 15 -10.02 -35.49 -13.38
CA GLY A 15 -8.92 -35.46 -12.42
C GLY A 15 -9.35 -35.94 -11.03
N SER A 16 -8.38 -36.45 -10.27
CA SER A 16 -8.56 -36.89 -8.89
C SER A 16 -8.38 -35.74 -7.90
N ILE A 17 -9.19 -35.70 -6.85
CA ILE A 17 -9.04 -34.76 -5.73
C ILE A 17 -7.70 -34.91 -4.99
N TRP A 18 -7.04 -36.06 -5.15
CA TRP A 18 -5.74 -36.37 -4.58
C TRP A 18 -4.57 -35.83 -5.44
N ASN A 19 -4.84 -35.38 -6.67
CA ASN A 19 -3.81 -34.79 -7.52
C ASN A 19 -3.61 -33.31 -7.20
N GLY A 20 -2.85 -33.04 -6.13
CA GLY A 20 -2.55 -31.68 -5.68
C GLY A 20 -1.87 -30.81 -6.74
N THR A 21 -1.04 -31.38 -7.60
CA THR A 21 -0.35 -30.65 -8.68
C THR A 21 -1.34 -30.14 -9.72
N LEU A 22 -2.27 -30.98 -10.18
CA LEU A 22 -3.32 -30.57 -11.10
C LEU A 22 -4.23 -29.51 -10.45
N LEU A 23 -4.62 -29.74 -9.19
CA LEU A 23 -5.52 -28.85 -8.48
C LEU A 23 -4.91 -27.44 -8.29
N THR A 24 -3.64 -27.38 -7.86
CA THR A 24 -2.91 -26.10 -7.73
C THR A 24 -2.63 -25.45 -9.08
N ALA A 25 -2.38 -26.21 -10.14
CA ALA A 25 -2.27 -25.66 -11.49
C ALA A 25 -3.58 -24.98 -11.96
N LYS A 26 -4.74 -25.51 -11.56
CA LYS A 26 -6.07 -24.91 -11.85
C LYS A 26 -6.39 -23.69 -10.97
N MET A 27 -5.57 -23.38 -9.96
CA MET A 27 -5.68 -22.16 -9.15
C MET A 27 -4.90 -20.98 -9.75
N ARG A 28 -3.81 -21.25 -10.46
CA ARG A 28 -2.91 -20.24 -11.04
C ARG A 28 -3.53 -19.55 -12.25
N ASN A 29 -3.07 -18.33 -12.53
CA ASN A 29 -3.48 -17.50 -13.65
C ASN A 29 -5.01 -17.41 -13.78
N ARG A 30 -5.67 -17.09 -12.66
CA ARG A 30 -7.13 -17.12 -12.53
C ARG A 30 -7.65 -15.89 -11.83
N THR A 31 -8.73 -15.33 -12.38
CA THR A 31 -9.53 -14.28 -11.75
C THR A 31 -10.94 -14.80 -11.46
N PHE A 32 -11.46 -14.49 -10.27
CA PHE A 32 -12.83 -14.83 -9.87
C PHE A 32 -13.41 -13.77 -8.92
N LYS A 33 -14.74 -13.73 -8.79
CA LYS A 33 -15.42 -12.85 -7.84
C LYS A 33 -15.43 -13.49 -6.45
N GLY A 34 -14.74 -12.88 -5.50
CA GLY A 34 -14.76 -13.20 -4.08
C GLY A 34 -15.78 -12.37 -3.30
N ILE A 35 -15.84 -12.57 -1.98
CA ILE A 35 -16.74 -11.82 -1.10
C ILE A 35 -16.37 -10.32 -1.01
N ALA A 36 -15.07 -10.02 -1.07
CA ALA A 36 -14.52 -8.68 -0.95
C ALA A 36 -14.20 -8.02 -2.30
N GLY A 37 -14.68 -8.57 -3.42
CA GLY A 37 -14.38 -8.09 -4.77
C GLY A 37 -13.66 -9.11 -5.64
N HIS A 38 -13.02 -8.65 -6.71
CA HIS A 38 -12.27 -9.53 -7.60
C HIS A 38 -11.02 -10.06 -6.88
N VAL A 39 -10.72 -11.34 -7.10
CA VAL A 39 -9.50 -11.99 -6.62
C VAL A 39 -8.80 -12.56 -7.82
N SER A 40 -7.52 -12.21 -7.97
CA SER A 40 -6.69 -12.71 -9.05
C SER A 40 -5.43 -13.36 -8.51
N VAL A 41 -5.13 -14.52 -9.06
CA VAL A 41 -3.94 -15.31 -8.78
C VAL A 41 -3.10 -15.33 -10.04
N ASP A 42 -1.84 -14.92 -9.93
CA ASP A 42 -0.93 -14.84 -11.06
C ASP A 42 -0.44 -16.24 -11.51
N ALA A 43 0.44 -16.27 -12.50
CA ALA A 43 1.00 -17.50 -13.04
C ALA A 43 1.91 -18.25 -12.04
N ASN A 44 2.49 -17.55 -11.06
CA ASN A 44 3.33 -18.14 -10.02
C ASN A 44 2.49 -18.76 -8.88
N GLY A 45 1.24 -18.31 -8.75
CA GLY A 45 0.33 -18.73 -7.68
C GLY A 45 0.15 -17.68 -6.59
N ASP A 46 0.66 -16.48 -6.80
CA ASP A 46 0.56 -15.37 -5.86
C ASP A 46 -0.69 -14.55 -6.14
N ARG A 47 -1.30 -14.02 -5.08
CA ARG A 47 -2.47 -13.16 -5.23
C ARG A 47 -2.01 -11.75 -5.61
N ASN A 48 -2.60 -11.20 -6.67
CA ASN A 48 -2.55 -9.75 -6.91
C ASN A 48 -3.44 -9.07 -5.88
N ALA A 49 -2.81 -8.37 -4.94
CA ALA A 49 -3.47 -7.80 -3.78
C ALA A 49 -3.99 -6.39 -4.09
N ASP A 50 -5.27 -6.19 -3.77
CA ASP A 50 -5.87 -4.86 -3.71
C ASP A 50 -5.68 -4.30 -2.31
N TYR A 51 -5.43 -3.00 -2.22
CA TYR A 51 -5.21 -2.29 -0.96
C TYR A 51 -6.15 -1.09 -0.87
N SER A 52 -6.55 -0.74 0.34
CA SER A 52 -7.23 0.53 0.63
C SER A 52 -6.28 1.41 1.43
N LEU A 53 -6.14 2.66 1.00
CA LEU A 53 -5.51 3.71 1.81
C LEU A 53 -6.59 4.27 2.73
N LEU A 54 -6.34 4.17 4.02
CA LEU A 54 -7.22 4.73 5.03
C LEU A 54 -6.57 5.98 5.61
N ASP A 55 -7.40 6.97 5.89
CA ASP A 55 -7.01 8.18 6.57
C ASP A 55 -7.93 8.42 7.77
N MET A 56 -7.41 9.07 8.80
CA MET A 56 -8.15 9.33 10.03
C MET A 56 -8.93 10.64 9.89
N ASP A 57 -10.24 10.58 10.11
CA ASP A 57 -11.06 11.77 10.23
C ASP A 57 -10.64 12.55 11.50
N PRO A 58 -10.19 13.81 11.41
CA PRO A 58 -9.67 14.56 12.54
C PRO A 58 -10.76 14.97 13.55
N GLU A 59 -12.04 15.00 13.15
CA GLU A 59 -13.17 15.34 14.02
C GLU A 59 -13.64 14.13 14.82
N THR A 60 -13.71 12.96 14.18
CA THR A 60 -14.28 11.74 14.79
C THR A 60 -13.21 10.77 15.32
N GLY A 61 -12.00 10.81 14.77
CA GLY A 61 -10.92 9.86 15.04
C GLY A 61 -11.09 8.50 14.36
N GLU A 62 -12.12 8.34 13.52
CA GLU A 62 -12.37 7.09 12.78
C GLU A 62 -11.55 7.04 11.49
N PHE A 63 -11.21 5.83 11.04
CA PHE A 63 -10.49 5.64 9.78
C PHE A 63 -11.45 5.39 8.63
N ASP A 64 -11.36 6.22 7.59
CA ASP A 64 -12.11 6.11 6.36
C ASP A 64 -11.22 5.74 5.18
N VAL A 65 -11.77 4.98 4.23
CA VAL A 65 -11.09 4.73 2.95
C VAL A 65 -11.10 6.00 2.11
N VAL A 66 -9.91 6.51 1.80
CA VAL A 66 -9.72 7.70 0.97
C VAL A 66 -9.25 7.35 -0.45
N ALA A 67 -8.68 6.17 -0.65
CA ALA A 67 -8.33 5.65 -1.96
C ALA A 67 -8.21 4.13 -1.96
N ASN A 68 -8.26 3.54 -3.15
CA ASN A 68 -7.98 2.13 -3.37
C ASN A 68 -6.86 1.96 -4.39
N TYR A 69 -6.06 0.93 -4.21
CA TYR A 69 -5.10 0.45 -5.19
C TYR A 69 -5.54 -0.92 -5.68
N TYR A 70 -5.75 -1.05 -6.98
CA TYR A 70 -6.13 -2.32 -7.61
C TYR A 70 -4.89 -3.02 -8.14
N GLY A 71 -4.58 -4.19 -7.58
CA GLY A 71 -3.30 -4.87 -7.78
C GLY A 71 -3.08 -5.42 -9.19
N ASN A 72 -4.17 -5.76 -9.87
CA ASN A 72 -4.13 -6.21 -11.26
C ASN A 72 -3.85 -5.06 -12.23
N GLU A 73 -4.62 -3.99 -12.11
CA GLU A 73 -4.58 -2.81 -12.97
C GLU A 73 -3.37 -1.93 -12.64
N LYS A 74 -2.78 -2.11 -11.45
CA LYS A 74 -1.71 -1.28 -10.88
C LYS A 74 -2.13 0.19 -10.80
N GLU A 75 -3.37 0.40 -10.40
CA GLU A 75 -4.03 1.70 -10.47
C GLU A 75 -4.40 2.19 -9.08
N TYR A 76 -4.02 3.43 -8.79
CA TYR A 76 -4.50 4.19 -7.63
C TYR A 76 -5.75 4.97 -8.02
N VAL A 77 -6.85 4.71 -7.30
CA VAL A 77 -8.15 5.34 -7.54
C VAL A 77 -8.59 6.04 -6.24
N PRO A 78 -8.58 7.39 -6.20
CA PRO A 78 -9.08 8.13 -5.05
C PRO A 78 -10.59 8.00 -4.93
N VAL A 79 -11.10 8.01 -3.69
CA VAL A 79 -12.54 8.12 -3.43
C VAL A 79 -12.95 9.56 -3.72
N SER A 80 -13.82 9.76 -4.72
CA SER A 80 -14.15 11.10 -5.24
C SER A 80 -14.74 12.07 -4.21
N THR A 81 -15.27 11.57 -3.09
CA THR A 81 -15.88 12.36 -2.02
C THR A 81 -14.98 12.54 -0.81
N LYS A 82 -13.72 12.10 -0.87
CA LYS A 82 -12.75 12.16 0.23
C LYS A 82 -11.43 12.74 -0.25
N THR A 83 -10.72 13.39 0.65
CA THR A 83 -9.35 13.88 0.48
C THR A 83 -8.52 13.42 1.67
N ILE A 84 -7.21 13.23 1.47
CA ILE A 84 -6.29 12.94 2.58
C ILE A 84 -6.13 14.23 3.40
N ASP A 85 -6.31 14.12 4.72
CA ASP A 85 -6.08 15.19 5.68
C ASP A 85 -4.66 15.13 6.23
N TRP A 86 -3.85 16.09 5.83
CA TRP A 86 -2.49 16.27 6.30
C TRP A 86 -2.50 17.23 7.49
N ALA A 87 -1.86 16.82 8.58
CA ALA A 87 -1.84 17.55 9.84
C ALA A 87 -1.14 18.93 9.84
N ASN A 88 -0.72 19.45 8.67
CA ASN A 88 -0.14 20.80 8.54
C ASN A 88 -1.20 21.83 8.14
N ALA A 89 -0.86 23.12 8.33
CA ALA A 89 -1.79 24.23 8.09
C ALA A 89 -2.22 24.35 6.63
N GLU A 90 -1.36 23.94 5.70
CA GLU A 90 -1.62 23.99 4.27
C GLU A 90 -2.45 22.78 3.77
N ASN A 91 -2.64 21.76 4.61
CA ASN A 91 -3.27 20.48 4.29
C ASN A 91 -2.68 19.82 3.02
N VAL A 92 -1.35 19.71 2.98
CA VAL A 92 -0.60 19.12 1.86
C VAL A 92 0.36 18.02 2.34
N PRO A 93 0.72 17.04 1.50
CA PRO A 93 1.73 16.04 1.87
C PRO A 93 3.03 16.72 2.32
N PRO A 94 3.63 16.31 3.46
CA PRO A 94 4.94 16.78 3.83
C PRO A 94 5.98 16.31 2.79
N PRO A 95 7.09 17.04 2.61
CA PRO A 95 8.18 16.61 1.75
C PRO A 95 8.70 15.21 2.15
N ASP A 96 9.07 14.40 1.15
CA ASP A 96 9.65 13.07 1.35
C ASP A 96 11.07 13.11 1.95
N THR A 97 11.71 14.28 1.88
CA THR A 97 13.05 14.55 2.41
C THR A 97 12.99 15.79 3.29
N PRO A 98 13.55 15.75 4.52
CA PRO A 98 13.63 16.94 5.37
C PRO A 98 14.38 18.09 4.69
N VAL A 99 14.01 19.34 4.99
CA VAL A 99 14.65 20.55 4.42
C VAL A 99 16.17 20.56 4.61
N CYS A 100 16.66 20.04 5.73
CA CYS A 100 18.09 19.95 6.03
C CYS A 100 18.75 18.63 5.60
N GLY A 101 18.06 17.76 4.86
CA GLY A 101 18.46 16.38 4.62
C GLY A 101 18.27 15.51 5.87
N PHE A 102 18.32 14.19 5.70
CA PHE A 102 18.16 13.24 6.80
C PHE A 102 19.29 13.33 7.84
N ASP A 103 20.47 13.77 7.42
CA ASP A 103 21.67 13.91 8.26
C ASP A 103 21.97 15.38 8.65
N GLY A 104 21.10 16.32 8.28
CA GLY A 104 21.28 17.74 8.58
C GLY A 104 22.33 18.46 7.73
N THR A 105 22.97 17.79 6.76
CA THR A 105 24.10 18.36 6.00
C THR A 105 23.71 19.46 5.02
N LEU A 106 22.44 19.53 4.60
CA LEU A 106 21.97 20.56 3.67
C LEU A 106 21.74 21.91 4.36
N CYS A 107 21.66 21.92 5.70
CA CYS A 107 21.58 23.15 6.47
C CYS A 107 22.97 23.52 7.00
N ARG A 108 23.32 24.81 6.86
CA ARG A 108 24.58 25.32 7.42
C ARG A 108 24.47 25.28 8.95
N GLN A 109 25.34 24.51 9.60
CA GLN A 109 25.54 24.69 11.04
C GLN A 109 26.11 26.09 11.24
N THR A 110 25.30 27.01 11.76
CA THR A 110 25.79 28.33 12.18
C THR A 110 26.81 28.08 13.27
N THR A 111 28.09 28.06 12.93
CA THR A 111 29.18 28.03 13.90
C THR A 111 28.97 29.29 14.74
N MET A 112 28.49 29.15 15.98
CA MET A 112 28.50 30.27 16.91
C MET A 112 29.96 30.72 16.97
N ARG A 113 30.26 31.88 16.39
CA ARG A 113 31.54 32.54 16.62
C ARG A 113 31.54 32.88 18.11
N ALA A 114 32.17 32.04 18.92
CA ALA A 114 32.53 32.39 20.28
C ALA A 114 33.38 33.67 20.17
N SER A 115 32.76 34.81 20.45
CA SER A 115 33.49 36.07 20.55
C SER A 115 34.26 35.97 21.85
N THR A 116 35.51 35.54 21.78
CA THR A 116 36.44 35.62 22.90
C THR A 116 36.63 37.11 23.19
N ILE A 117 35.95 37.62 24.21
CA ILE A 117 36.27 38.92 24.80
C ILE A 117 37.60 38.71 25.51
N LEU A 118 38.70 39.04 24.84
CA LEU A 118 39.99 39.25 25.50
C LEU A 118 39.85 40.51 26.36
N HIS A 119 39.57 40.34 27.65
CA HIS A 119 39.87 41.37 28.64
C HIS A 119 41.39 41.47 28.74
N ASN A 120 41.94 42.54 28.18
CA ASN A 120 43.32 42.92 28.35
C ASN A 120 43.36 44.01 29.44
N GLN A 121 44.08 43.68 30.53
CA GLN A 121 44.63 44.50 31.62
C GLN A 121 43.94 45.81 32.01
#